data_AF-A0A9D5VV84-F1
#
_entry.id   AF-A0A9D5VV84-F1
#
_cell.length_a   1.000
_cell.length_b   1.000
_cell.length_c   1.000
_cell.angle_alpha   90.00
_cell.angle_beta   90.00
_cell.angle_gamma   90.00
#
_symmetry.space_group_name_H-M   'P 1'
#
loop_
_entity.id
_entity.type
_entity.pdbx_description
1 polymer ?
#
loop_
_entity_poly.entity_id
_entity_poly.type
_entity_poly.pdbx_seq_one_letter_code
_entity_poly.pdbx_strand_id
1 'polypeptide(L)'
;MNIINNLRLLNSKERYFLFTAATDNPNLNLGQKFINEINATIGIKIPKNHFVAIDYHLDWLYAAITVDITSDSIEHDNPYNTMQGNQEDIDLLIAFEKEDKTVIILIEAKCFGSWTNKQINSKIDRLNLIFETKTNNIVKPYFMLMSPKESKNLKVINGKRWFDIDGKPFWMKLNVPALKMVSRISKTNNKWKIIDR
;
A
#
# COMPACT_ATOMS: atom_id res chain seq x y z
N MET A 1 0.49 7.73 21.61
CA MET A 1 0.73 6.79 20.50
C MET A 1 1.30 7.55 19.30
N ASN A 2 2.47 7.14 18.81
CA ASN A 2 3.11 7.72 17.62
C ASN A 2 3.07 6.69 16.49
N ILE A 3 2.09 6.83 15.58
CA ILE A 3 1.83 5.82 14.53
C ILE A 3 3.03 5.67 13.59
N ILE A 4 3.70 6.77 13.23
CA ILE A 4 4.88 6.72 12.36
C ILE A 4 6.03 5.97 13.02
N ASN A 5 6.24 6.17 14.33
CA ASN A 5 7.23 5.41 15.08
C ASN A 5 6.87 3.91 15.11
N ASN A 6 5.59 3.59 15.26
CA ASN A 6 5.14 2.21 15.23
C ASN A 6 5.36 1.54 13.88
N LEU A 7 5.00 2.24 12.79
CA LEU A 7 5.25 1.81 11.43
C LEU A 7 6.74 1.52 11.19
N ARG A 8 7.61 2.35 11.76
CA ARG A 8 9.06 2.17 11.64
C ARG A 8 9.56 0.94 12.39
N LEU A 9 9.14 0.75 13.64
CA LEU A 9 9.59 -0.35 14.49
C LEU A 9 9.06 -1.72 14.01
N LEU A 10 7.87 -1.74 13.42
CA LEU A 10 7.26 -2.97 12.88
C LEU A 10 7.72 -3.29 11.44
N ASN A 11 8.39 -2.36 10.76
CA ASN A 11 8.91 -2.60 9.41
C ASN A 11 10.07 -3.60 9.42
N SER A 12 9.77 -4.90 9.28
CA SER A 12 10.76 -5.97 9.25
C SER A 12 10.93 -6.65 7.88
N LYS A 13 10.39 -6.08 6.80
CA LYS A 13 10.47 -6.68 5.45
C LYS A 13 11.88 -6.65 4.88
N GLU A 14 12.39 -7.81 4.49
CA GLU A 14 13.74 -7.98 3.94
C GLU A 14 13.94 -7.16 2.66
N ARG A 15 12.90 -7.04 1.82
CA ARG A 15 12.98 -6.22 0.59
C ARG A 15 13.29 -4.77 0.91
N TYR A 16 12.70 -4.19 1.95
CA TYR A 16 12.98 -2.81 2.35
C TYR A 16 14.47 -2.64 2.71
N PHE A 17 15.00 -3.49 3.59
CA PHE A 17 16.41 -3.42 4.00
C PHE A 17 17.37 -3.71 2.85
N LEU A 18 17.03 -4.65 1.97
CA LEU A 18 17.82 -4.93 0.77
C LEU A 18 17.89 -3.72 -0.16
N PHE A 19 16.77 -3.08 -0.48
CA PHE A 19 16.74 -1.93 -1.39
C PHE A 19 17.46 -0.72 -0.79
N THR A 20 17.25 -0.44 0.50
CA THR A 20 17.93 0.69 1.18
C THR A 20 19.44 0.48 1.23
N ALA A 21 19.91 -0.73 1.51
CA ALA A 21 21.33 -1.07 1.48
C ALA A 21 21.91 -1.02 0.05
N ALA A 22 21.22 -1.60 -0.92
CA ALA A 22 21.69 -1.67 -2.31
C ALA A 22 21.76 -0.30 -3.01
N THR A 23 21.03 0.70 -2.51
CA THR A 23 20.95 2.04 -3.11
C THR A 23 21.59 3.14 -2.27
N ASP A 24 22.26 2.79 -1.17
CA ASP A 24 22.80 3.74 -0.18
C ASP A 24 21.76 4.79 0.24
N ASN A 25 20.53 4.32 0.49
CA ASN A 25 19.38 5.15 0.82
C ASN A 25 18.71 4.61 2.10
N PRO A 26 19.35 4.76 3.28
CA PRO A 26 18.95 4.07 4.52
C PRO A 26 17.55 4.43 5.02
N ASN A 27 16.99 5.56 4.58
CA ASN A 27 15.64 6.01 4.95
C ASN A 27 14.62 5.88 3.81
N LEU A 28 14.99 5.26 2.69
CA LEU A 28 14.21 5.17 1.45
C LEU A 28 13.50 6.50 1.09
N ASN A 29 14.28 7.49 0.68
CA ASN A 29 13.72 8.76 0.21
C ASN A 29 13.08 8.62 -1.18
N LEU A 30 11.88 9.18 -1.35
CA LEU A 30 11.20 9.23 -2.66
C LEU A 30 11.78 10.35 -3.53
N GLY A 31 11.85 10.11 -4.85
CA GLY A 31 12.24 11.14 -5.81
C GLY A 31 11.21 12.26 -5.90
N GLN A 32 11.66 13.52 -6.04
CA GLN A 32 10.78 14.69 -6.05
C GLN A 32 9.72 14.65 -7.17
N LYS A 33 10.08 14.12 -8.35
CA LYS A 33 9.14 13.94 -9.46
C LYS A 33 7.98 13.02 -9.07
N PHE A 34 8.29 11.90 -8.42
CA PHE A 34 7.31 10.94 -7.95
C PHE A 34 6.39 11.53 -6.87
N ILE A 35 6.95 12.28 -5.91
CA ILE A 35 6.19 13.04 -4.91
C ILE A 35 5.22 14.02 -5.58
N ASN A 36 5.68 14.77 -6.58
CA ASN A 36 4.85 15.76 -7.27
C ASN A 36 3.68 15.10 -8.01
N GLU A 37 3.91 13.96 -8.66
CA GLU A 37 2.86 13.20 -9.34
C GLU A 37 1.82 12.68 -8.34
N ILE A 38 2.25 12.10 -7.21
CA ILE A 38 1.32 11.70 -6.14
C ILE A 38 0.53 12.92 -5.66
N ASN A 39 1.20 14.01 -5.32
CA ASN A 39 0.54 15.21 -4.80
C ASN A 39 -0.57 15.72 -5.74
N ALA A 40 -0.33 15.67 -7.05
CA ALA A 40 -1.31 16.04 -8.06
C ALA A 40 -2.48 15.04 -8.16
N THR A 41 -2.21 13.74 -8.06
CA THR A 41 -3.23 12.67 -8.15
C THR A 41 -4.18 12.68 -6.96
N ILE A 42 -3.67 12.79 -5.73
CA ILE A 42 -4.49 12.66 -4.50
C ILE A 42 -4.80 14.01 -3.82
N GLY A 43 -4.26 15.13 -4.33
CA GLY A 43 -4.55 16.47 -3.83
C GLY A 43 -3.98 16.76 -2.43
N ILE A 44 -2.90 16.09 -2.04
CA ILE A 44 -2.20 16.34 -0.77
C ILE A 44 -0.73 16.66 -0.99
N LYS A 45 -0.13 17.46 -0.10
CA LYS A 45 1.29 17.80 -0.15
C LYS A 45 2.06 16.90 0.81
N ILE A 46 2.84 15.96 0.27
CA ILE A 46 3.77 15.15 1.07
C ILE A 46 4.94 16.06 1.54
N PRO A 47 5.21 16.15 2.85
CA PRO A 47 6.32 16.91 3.39
C PRO A 47 7.66 16.20 3.18
N LYS A 48 8.78 16.91 3.36
CA LYS A 48 10.12 16.31 3.29
C LYS A 48 10.33 15.22 4.36
N ASN A 49 9.79 15.44 5.55
CA ASN A 49 9.73 14.45 6.65
C ASN A 49 8.54 13.50 6.41
N HIS A 50 8.74 12.46 5.63
CA HIS A 50 7.79 11.36 5.48
C HIS A 50 8.49 10.03 5.74
N PHE A 51 7.74 9.06 6.26
CA PHE A 51 8.14 7.67 6.36
C PHE A 51 7.75 6.93 5.09
N VAL A 52 8.59 5.98 4.67
CA VAL A 52 8.36 5.12 3.51
C VAL A 52 8.68 3.69 3.89
N ALA A 53 7.83 2.76 3.46
CA ALA A 53 8.12 1.33 3.48
C ALA A 53 7.63 0.67 2.19
N ILE A 54 8.24 -0.45 1.80
CA ILE A 54 7.82 -1.27 0.67
C ILE A 54 7.42 -2.66 1.14
N ASP A 55 6.51 -3.30 0.40
CA ASP A 55 6.00 -4.64 0.71
C ASP A 55 5.42 -4.77 2.13
N TYR A 56 4.87 -3.70 2.68
CA TYR A 56 4.54 -3.61 4.10
C TYR A 56 3.32 -4.46 4.46
N HIS A 57 3.42 -5.29 5.49
CA HIS A 57 2.38 -6.26 5.84
C HIS A 57 1.14 -5.59 6.46
N LEU A 58 -0.06 -5.99 6.02
CA LEU A 58 -1.30 -5.36 6.49
C LEU A 58 -1.61 -5.64 7.97
N ASP A 59 -1.24 -6.80 8.51
CA ASP A 59 -1.34 -7.05 9.96
C ASP A 59 -0.40 -6.13 10.77
N TRP A 60 0.78 -5.81 10.25
CA TRP A 60 1.70 -4.87 10.93
C TRP A 60 1.18 -3.44 10.83
N LEU A 61 0.47 -3.11 9.75
CA LEU A 61 -0.20 -1.82 9.61
C LEU A 61 -1.31 -1.69 10.64
N TYR A 62 -2.11 -2.74 10.83
CA TYR A 62 -3.12 -2.78 11.88
C TYR A 62 -2.51 -2.55 13.26
N ALA A 63 -1.50 -3.33 13.63
CA ALA A 63 -0.81 -3.19 14.92
C ALA A 63 -0.20 -1.79 15.09
N ALA A 64 0.41 -1.23 14.04
CA ALA A 64 0.99 0.11 14.09
C ALA A 64 -0.02 1.21 14.40
N ILE A 65 -1.27 1.02 13.95
CA ILE A 65 -2.37 1.97 14.12
C ILE A 65 -3.09 1.78 15.46
N THR A 66 -3.18 0.56 15.99
CA THR A 66 -4.06 0.25 17.13
C THR A 66 -3.34 0.05 18.45
N VAL A 67 -2.04 -0.25 18.44
CA VAL A 67 -1.28 -0.62 19.63
C VAL A 67 -0.25 0.45 19.98
N ASP A 68 -0.11 0.75 21.27
CA ASP A 68 1.08 1.43 21.76
C ASP A 68 2.19 0.41 21.99
N ILE A 69 3.02 0.21 20.96
CA ILE A 69 4.10 -0.80 20.98
C ILE A 69 5.22 -0.46 21.97
N THR A 70 5.18 0.73 22.58
CA THR A 70 6.13 1.11 23.63
C THR A 70 5.64 0.74 25.02
N SER A 71 4.42 0.20 25.13
CA SER A 71 3.92 -0.38 26.37
C SER A 71 4.56 -1.75 26.65
N ASP A 72 4.65 -2.13 27.92
CA ASP A 72 5.23 -3.40 28.36
C ASP A 72 4.34 -4.63 28.05
N SER A 73 3.17 -4.43 27.44
CA SER A 73 2.26 -5.52 27.08
C SER A 73 2.77 -6.27 25.86
N ILE A 74 3.02 -7.56 26.02
CA ILE A 74 3.52 -8.45 24.95
C ILE A 74 2.38 -9.14 24.19
N GLU A 75 1.18 -9.18 24.80
CA GLU A 75 -0.01 -9.83 24.25
C GLU A 75 -1.12 -8.80 23.99
N HIS A 76 -1.85 -8.98 22.88
CA HIS A 76 -2.96 -8.12 22.49
C HIS A 76 -4.12 -8.95 21.93
N ASP A 77 -5.34 -8.60 22.33
CA ASP A 77 -6.55 -9.24 21.83
C ASP A 77 -6.78 -8.95 20.33
N ASN A 78 -7.39 -9.90 19.62
CA ASN A 78 -7.81 -9.76 18.22
C ASN A 78 -9.34 -9.90 18.08
N PRO A 79 -10.14 -9.04 18.74
CA PRO A 79 -11.59 -9.25 18.88
C PRO A 79 -12.36 -9.15 17.56
N TYR A 80 -11.77 -8.52 16.54
CA TYR A 80 -12.37 -8.33 15.21
C TYR A 80 -11.76 -9.23 14.13
N ASN A 81 -10.91 -10.19 14.52
CA ASN A 81 -10.18 -11.07 13.61
C ASN A 81 -9.48 -10.30 12.46
N THR A 82 -8.92 -9.14 12.78
CA THR A 82 -8.24 -8.25 11.83
C THR A 82 -6.80 -8.70 11.59
N MET A 83 -6.16 -9.28 12.61
CA MET A 83 -4.92 -10.05 12.44
C MET A 83 -5.30 -11.42 11.88
N GLN A 84 -5.06 -11.63 10.59
CA GLN A 84 -5.50 -12.83 9.89
C GLN A 84 -4.37 -13.83 9.63
N GLY A 85 -3.11 -13.47 9.89
CA GLY A 85 -1.95 -14.36 9.70
C GLY A 85 -1.68 -14.73 8.24
N ASN A 86 -2.32 -14.01 7.33
CA ASN A 86 -2.19 -14.15 5.88
C ASN A 86 -1.25 -13.07 5.34
N GLN A 87 -0.42 -13.48 4.36
CA GLN A 87 0.56 -12.61 3.71
C GLN A 87 -0.13 -11.70 2.68
N GLU A 88 -0.85 -10.70 3.17
CA GLU A 88 -1.24 -9.56 2.34
C GLU A 88 -0.39 -8.36 2.69
N ASP A 89 0.30 -7.85 1.68
CA ASP A 89 1.20 -6.71 1.78
C ASP A 89 0.67 -5.52 0.96
N ILE A 90 1.27 -4.34 1.16
CA ILE A 90 1.13 -3.17 0.29
C ILE A 90 2.48 -2.87 -0.36
N ASP A 91 2.51 -2.68 -1.69
CA ASP A 91 3.79 -2.53 -2.41
C ASP A 91 4.59 -1.31 -1.93
N LEU A 92 3.91 -0.20 -1.64
CA LEU A 92 4.52 1.01 -1.10
C LEU A 92 3.57 1.71 -0.12
N LEU A 93 4.08 2.05 1.06
CA LEU A 93 3.41 2.82 2.09
C LEU A 93 4.17 4.13 2.32
N ILE A 94 3.45 5.24 2.37
CA ILE A 94 3.99 6.56 2.73
C ILE A 94 3.19 7.08 3.93
N ALA A 95 3.85 7.53 4.99
CA ALA A 95 3.18 8.09 6.15
C ALA A 95 3.82 9.40 6.62
N PHE A 96 3.01 10.37 7.04
CA PHE A 96 3.50 11.64 7.57
C PHE A 96 2.44 12.32 8.43
N GLU A 97 2.88 13.19 9.34
CA GLU A 97 1.96 14.01 10.13
C GLU A 97 1.50 15.23 9.32
N LYS A 98 0.21 15.51 9.38
CA LYS A 98 -0.39 16.74 8.86
C LYS A 98 -1.50 17.19 9.80
N GLU A 99 -1.34 18.41 10.33
CA GLU A 99 -2.24 18.96 11.36
C GLU A 99 -2.27 18.04 12.59
N ASP A 100 -3.45 17.54 12.97
CA ASP A 100 -3.68 16.64 14.10
C ASP A 100 -3.80 15.16 13.70
N LYS A 101 -3.44 14.82 12.45
CA LYS A 101 -3.63 13.47 11.89
C LYS A 101 -2.37 12.91 11.25
N THR A 102 -2.22 11.60 11.36
CA THR A 102 -1.29 10.82 10.55
C THR A 102 -1.93 10.54 9.19
N VAL A 103 -1.35 11.05 8.12
CA VAL A 103 -1.73 10.69 6.75
C VAL A 103 -1.00 9.42 6.36
N ILE A 104 -1.72 8.43 5.82
CA ILE A 104 -1.14 7.18 5.30
C ILE A 104 -1.59 7.00 3.85
N ILE A 105 -0.64 6.89 2.92
CA ILE A 105 -0.88 6.61 1.51
C ILE A 105 -0.41 5.19 1.23
N LEU A 106 -1.33 4.35 0.76
CA LEU A 106 -1.12 2.96 0.41
C LEU A 106 -1.15 2.83 -1.11
N ILE A 107 -0.11 2.25 -1.70
CA ILE A 107 0.06 2.17 -3.15
C ILE A 107 0.25 0.71 -3.55
N GLU A 108 -0.62 0.22 -4.43
CA GLU A 108 -0.52 -1.09 -5.09
C GLU A 108 -0.04 -0.91 -6.53
N ALA A 109 1.08 -1.54 -6.87
CA ALA A 109 1.69 -1.49 -8.18
C ALA A 109 1.48 -2.81 -8.93
N LYS A 110 0.93 -2.73 -10.13
CA LYS A 110 0.82 -3.88 -11.04
C LYS A 110 1.45 -3.58 -12.37
N CYS A 111 2.58 -4.23 -12.61
CA CYS A 111 3.24 -4.23 -13.90
C CYS A 111 2.52 -5.15 -14.91
N PHE A 112 2.05 -6.31 -14.46
CA PHE A 112 1.52 -7.35 -15.34
C PHE A 112 0.08 -7.74 -15.00
N GLY A 113 -0.73 -7.92 -16.05
CA GLY A 113 -2.14 -8.26 -15.95
C GLY A 113 -2.99 -7.05 -15.56
N SER A 114 -4.24 -7.33 -15.20
CA SER A 114 -5.16 -6.36 -14.61
C SER A 114 -5.51 -6.78 -13.20
N TRP A 115 -5.97 -5.85 -12.38
CA TRP A 115 -6.69 -6.23 -11.18
C TRP A 115 -8.08 -6.72 -11.54
N THR A 116 -8.51 -7.78 -10.88
CA THR A 116 -9.91 -8.21 -10.90
C THR A 116 -10.69 -7.48 -9.81
N ASN A 117 -12.00 -7.33 -9.98
CA ASN A 117 -12.87 -6.77 -8.94
C ASN A 117 -12.75 -7.55 -7.63
N LYS A 118 -12.61 -8.88 -7.70
CA LYS A 118 -12.41 -9.73 -6.52
C LYS A 118 -11.14 -9.34 -5.74
N GLN A 119 -10.02 -9.12 -6.44
CA GLN A 119 -8.76 -8.74 -5.80
C GLN A 119 -8.87 -7.37 -5.11
N ILE A 120 -9.43 -6.37 -5.78
CA ILE A 120 -9.57 -5.03 -5.20
C ILE A 120 -10.58 -5.03 -4.07
N ASN A 121 -11.76 -5.65 -4.23
CA ASN A 121 -12.77 -5.72 -3.17
C ASN A 121 -12.21 -6.42 -1.93
N SER A 122 -11.51 -7.56 -2.08
CA SER A 122 -10.88 -8.25 -0.95
C SER A 122 -9.89 -7.35 -0.20
N LYS A 123 -9.08 -6.58 -0.93
CA LYS A 123 -8.14 -5.62 -0.33
C LYS A 123 -8.89 -4.50 0.40
N ILE A 124 -9.92 -3.93 -0.24
CA ILE A 124 -10.69 -2.82 0.31
C ILE A 124 -11.50 -3.25 1.55
N ASP A 125 -12.07 -4.44 1.56
CA ASP A 125 -12.76 -5.00 2.73
C ASP A 125 -11.78 -5.13 3.92
N ARG A 126 -10.55 -5.57 3.67
CA ARG A 126 -9.51 -5.62 4.70
C ARG A 126 -9.08 -4.24 5.19
N LEU A 127 -8.86 -3.30 4.27
CA LEU A 127 -8.55 -1.92 4.64
C LEU A 127 -9.73 -1.28 5.40
N ASN A 128 -10.97 -1.63 5.05
CA ASN A 128 -12.16 -1.32 5.82
C ASN A 128 -12.01 -1.76 7.27
N LEU A 129 -11.76 -3.03 7.52
CA LEU A 129 -11.55 -3.53 8.89
C LEU A 129 -10.42 -2.80 9.64
N ILE A 130 -9.27 -2.57 9.00
CA ILE A 130 -8.10 -1.93 9.64
C ILE A 130 -8.45 -0.50 10.10
N PHE A 131 -9.02 0.30 9.20
CA PHE A 131 -9.23 1.72 9.42
C PHE A 131 -10.66 2.08 9.85
N GLU A 132 -11.57 1.12 10.02
CA GLU A 132 -12.91 1.35 10.64
C GLU A 132 -12.84 1.31 12.17
N THR A 133 -11.73 0.85 12.74
CA THR A 133 -11.47 0.91 14.18
C THR A 133 -11.44 2.37 14.70
N LYS A 134 -11.34 2.56 16.02
CA LYS A 134 -11.38 3.86 16.76
C LYS A 134 -10.43 4.96 16.25
N THR A 135 -9.65 4.70 15.20
CA THR A 135 -8.60 5.53 14.64
C THR A 135 -9.05 6.41 13.46
N ASN A 136 -10.31 6.32 13.03
CA ASN A 136 -10.89 7.17 11.96
C ASN A 136 -10.68 8.69 12.18
N ASN A 137 -10.53 9.12 13.43
CA ASN A 137 -10.31 10.54 13.75
C ASN A 137 -8.82 10.94 13.74
N ILE A 138 -7.89 10.00 13.88
CA ILE A 138 -6.44 10.25 14.00
C ILE A 138 -5.66 9.87 12.74
N VAL A 139 -6.20 8.99 11.88
CA VAL A 139 -5.56 8.59 10.63
C VAL A 139 -6.39 9.05 9.44
N LYS A 140 -5.72 9.61 8.44
CA LYS A 140 -6.31 9.95 7.15
C LYS A 140 -5.71 9.06 6.05
N PRO A 141 -6.38 7.96 5.67
CA PRO A 141 -5.79 7.00 4.76
C PRO A 141 -6.17 7.30 3.30
N TYR A 142 -5.27 6.98 2.37
CA TYR A 142 -5.44 7.05 0.93
C TYR A 142 -5.02 5.71 0.30
N PHE A 143 -5.70 5.28 -0.75
CA PHE A 143 -5.34 4.07 -1.49
C PHE A 143 -5.23 4.39 -2.99
N MET A 144 -4.09 4.06 -3.60
CA MET A 144 -3.79 4.38 -4.99
C MET A 144 -3.32 3.14 -5.74
N LEU A 145 -3.73 3.02 -7.00
CA LEU A 145 -3.27 1.99 -7.93
C LEU A 145 -2.22 2.56 -8.89
N MET A 146 -1.19 1.77 -9.16
CA MET A 146 -0.13 2.11 -10.09
C MET A 146 0.04 1.04 -11.17
N SER A 147 -0.13 1.41 -12.43
CA SER A 147 0.03 0.46 -13.55
C SER A 147 0.36 1.18 -14.85
N PRO A 148 0.89 0.48 -15.88
CA PRO A 148 1.15 1.09 -17.18
C PRO A 148 -0.10 1.65 -17.87
N LYS A 149 -1.26 1.03 -17.60
CA LYS A 149 -2.56 1.39 -18.16
C LYS A 149 -3.60 1.34 -17.04
N GLU A 150 -4.47 2.34 -17.01
CA GLU A 150 -5.59 2.41 -16.07
C GLU A 150 -6.57 1.26 -16.30
N SER A 151 -7.14 0.74 -15.21
CA SER A 151 -8.12 -0.34 -15.29
C SER A 151 -9.51 0.20 -15.60
N LYS A 152 -10.08 -0.19 -16.74
CA LYS A 152 -11.37 0.37 -17.21
C LYS A 152 -12.62 -0.23 -16.55
N ASN A 153 -12.51 -1.43 -15.97
CA ASN A 153 -13.67 -2.23 -15.53
C ASN A 153 -13.71 -2.47 -14.02
N LEU A 154 -12.94 -1.69 -13.24
CA LEU A 154 -12.97 -1.82 -11.80
C LEU A 154 -14.29 -1.28 -11.26
N LYS A 155 -15.06 -2.18 -10.65
CA LYS A 155 -16.29 -1.90 -9.91
C LYS A 155 -16.02 -2.26 -8.47
N VAL A 156 -15.61 -1.27 -7.70
CA VAL A 156 -15.30 -1.49 -6.30
C VAL A 156 -16.52 -1.22 -5.44
N ILE A 157 -16.87 -2.20 -4.63
CA ILE A 157 -18.00 -2.16 -3.70
C ILE A 157 -17.46 -1.64 -2.37
N ASN A 158 -18.22 -0.79 -1.67
CA ASN A 158 -17.89 -0.27 -0.32
C ASN A 158 -16.56 0.52 -0.20
N GLY A 159 -16.02 1.03 -1.30
CA GLY A 159 -14.75 1.74 -1.29
C GLY A 159 -14.84 3.28 -1.27
N LYS A 160 -16.03 3.87 -1.02
CA LYS A 160 -16.25 5.32 -1.18
C LYS A 160 -15.22 6.22 -0.48
N ARG A 161 -14.67 5.80 0.66
CA ARG A 161 -13.65 6.56 1.40
C ARG A 161 -12.24 6.49 0.79
N TRP A 162 -11.98 5.50 -0.07
CA TRP A 162 -10.69 5.20 -0.67
C TRP A 162 -10.52 5.82 -2.06
N PHE A 163 -11.59 6.45 -2.56
CA PHE A 163 -11.74 6.88 -3.94
C PHE A 163 -11.84 8.39 -4.06
N ASP A 164 -11.64 8.85 -5.29
CA ASP A 164 -11.93 10.23 -5.64
C ASP A 164 -13.43 10.55 -5.53
N ILE A 165 -13.78 11.81 -5.79
CA ILE A 165 -15.16 12.31 -5.70
C ILE A 165 -16.11 11.58 -6.66
N ASP A 166 -15.59 11.00 -7.74
CA ASP A 166 -16.33 10.25 -8.75
C ASP A 166 -16.46 8.76 -8.38
N GLY A 167 -15.92 8.35 -7.23
CA GLY A 167 -15.93 6.97 -6.76
C GLY A 167 -14.93 6.06 -7.48
N LYS A 168 -13.90 6.63 -8.13
CA LYS A 168 -12.83 5.88 -8.79
C LYS A 168 -11.59 5.76 -7.90
N PRO A 169 -10.86 4.63 -7.99
CA PRO A 169 -9.52 4.52 -7.41
C PRO A 169 -8.61 5.62 -7.91
N PHE A 170 -7.88 6.26 -6.99
CA PHE A 170 -6.73 7.08 -7.39
C PHE A 170 -5.80 6.21 -8.24
N TRP A 171 -5.38 6.72 -9.39
CA TRP A 171 -4.53 6.01 -10.31
C TRP A 171 -3.38 6.87 -10.79
N MET A 172 -2.20 6.26 -10.87
CA MET A 172 -1.02 6.89 -11.44
C MET A 172 -0.33 5.94 -12.42
N LYS A 173 0.11 6.47 -13.56
CA LYS A 173 0.80 5.67 -14.57
C LYS A 173 2.17 5.22 -14.06
N LEU A 174 2.39 3.91 -14.05
CA LEU A 174 3.74 3.35 -13.85
C LEU A 174 4.44 3.26 -15.21
N ASN A 175 5.49 4.06 -15.40
CA ASN A 175 6.30 4.01 -16.61
C ASN A 175 7.19 2.77 -16.58
N VAL A 176 6.88 1.80 -17.44
CA VAL A 176 7.65 0.57 -17.55
C VAL A 176 8.20 0.47 -18.98
N PRO A 177 9.49 0.18 -19.17
CA PRO A 177 10.04 0.01 -20.51
C PRO A 177 9.32 -1.10 -21.30
N ALA A 178 9.55 -1.12 -22.61
CA ALA A 178 9.15 -2.23 -23.45
C ALA A 178 9.88 -3.49 -22.95
N LEU A 179 9.12 -4.39 -22.34
CA LEU A 179 9.62 -5.63 -21.75
C LEU A 179 8.87 -6.80 -22.37
N LYS A 180 9.52 -7.96 -22.37
CA LYS A 180 8.87 -9.23 -22.67
C LYS A 180 8.56 -9.96 -21.37
N MET A 181 7.57 -10.83 -21.41
CA MET A 181 7.21 -11.65 -20.25
C MET A 181 7.14 -13.12 -20.62
N VAL A 182 7.37 -13.97 -19.62
CA VAL A 182 7.11 -15.40 -19.70
C VAL A 182 5.66 -15.66 -19.34
N SER A 183 4.92 -16.31 -20.23
CA SER A 183 3.53 -16.69 -20.02
C SER A 183 3.34 -18.18 -20.25
N ARG A 184 2.52 -18.80 -19.40
CA ARG A 184 2.16 -20.22 -19.54
C ARG A 184 1.17 -20.37 -20.69
N ILE A 185 1.37 -21.38 -21.53
CA ILE A 185 0.45 -21.68 -22.65
C ILE A 185 -0.71 -22.56 -22.17
N SER A 186 -0.49 -23.42 -21.19
CA SER A 186 -1.50 -24.33 -20.65
C SER A 186 -1.49 -24.38 -19.12
N LYS A 187 -2.63 -24.81 -18.55
CA LYS A 187 -2.76 -25.08 -17.11
C LYS A 187 -1.86 -26.22 -16.62
N THR A 188 -1.41 -27.09 -17.52
CA THR A 188 -0.56 -28.24 -17.21
C THR A 188 0.91 -27.88 -17.02
N ASN A 189 1.29 -26.59 -17.10
CA ASN A 189 2.65 -26.06 -16.93
C ASN A 189 3.74 -26.62 -17.88
N ASN A 190 3.41 -27.54 -18.78
CA ASN A 190 4.39 -28.19 -19.67
C ASN A 190 4.86 -27.33 -20.85
N LYS A 191 4.24 -26.16 -21.07
CA LYS A 191 4.59 -25.24 -22.17
C LYS A 191 4.50 -23.78 -21.74
N TRP A 192 5.49 -22.99 -22.15
CA TRP A 192 5.60 -21.55 -21.91
C TRP A 192 5.99 -20.82 -23.20
N LYS A 193 5.70 -19.52 -23.24
CA LYS A 193 6.08 -18.62 -24.34
C LYS A 193 6.60 -17.30 -23.79
N ILE A 194 7.38 -16.60 -24.60
CA ILE A 194 7.73 -15.20 -24.38
C ILE A 194 6.78 -14.35 -25.21
N ILE A 195 6.13 -13.35 -24.61
CA ILE A 195 5.25 -12.40 -25.31
C ILE A 195 5.69 -10.97 -25.01
N ASP A 196 5.47 -10.08 -26.00
CA ASP A 196 5.64 -8.64 -25.82
C ASP A 196 4.54 -8.08 -24.88
N ARG A 197 4.84 -6.95 -24.22
CA ARG A 197 3.97 -6.30 -23.23
C ARG A 197 3.25 -5.07 -23.78
#